data_AF-A0A327NH11-F1
#
_entry.id   AF-A0A327NH11-F1
#
_cell.length_a   1.000
_cell.length_b   1.000
_cell.length_c   1.000
_cell.angle_alpha   90.00
_cell.angle_beta   90.00
_cell.angle_gamma   90.00
#
_symmetry.space_group_name_H-M   'P 1'
#
loop_
_entity.id
_entity.type
_entity.pdbx_description
1 polymer ?
#
loop_
_entity_poly.entity_id
_entity_poly.type
_entity_poly.pdbx_seq_one_letter_code
_entity_poly.pdbx_strand_id
1 'polypeptide(L)'
;MLPYQRISATLSSYIDRLGIRAILWHQGESDGWVAEQTYFNNLSYIINKSRQQLTHNRLAWLVSRASYISGATNSHVIDAQNRLSREISDVYVGPATDGLIGPDNRVDDIHFGGQGLIRVANLWNQSLTDQFFSQSSPFTPTADINRTDGGWQPVMTGIPSSSLQRVGYRYESASHSFFLLVGTTAPVEGRMERLDSGDFSDTSWATLSPTATSSYNNPGFSDFASLRFYPSSISPGRYRLSVRRVGDTGPGYQLETVLRDFRNTLFIGNEPVIQKVGPASGPDLALNLDLPQANFATTGSVGNFVVNVFEVAGLPTSSGNVQITITAPLATASLLPPVCSVSMYRAGCITR
;
A
#
# COMPACT_ATOMS: atom_id res chain seq x y z
N MET A 1 9.03 -15.01 -20.41
CA MET A 1 9.68 -15.08 -19.09
C MET A 1 8.61 -15.00 -18.00
N LEU A 2 8.50 -16.03 -17.17
CA LEU A 2 7.45 -16.20 -16.15
C LEU A 2 7.48 -15.19 -14.97
N PRO A 3 8.64 -14.65 -14.50
CA PRO A 3 8.64 -13.71 -13.37
C PRO A 3 8.06 -12.33 -13.71
N TYR A 4 8.43 -11.77 -14.87
CA TYR A 4 7.95 -10.45 -15.28
C TYR A 4 6.45 -10.44 -15.55
N GLN A 5 5.87 -11.53 -16.06
CA GLN A 5 4.42 -11.63 -16.27
C GLN A 5 3.62 -11.43 -14.98
N ARG A 6 4.15 -11.86 -13.83
CA ARG A 6 3.50 -11.68 -12.51
C ARG A 6 3.62 -10.25 -11.99
N ILE A 7 4.78 -9.63 -12.18
CA ILE A 7 4.97 -8.20 -11.89
C ILE A 7 4.01 -7.40 -12.78
N SER A 8 4.08 -7.62 -14.09
CA SER A 8 3.22 -7.00 -15.10
C SER A 8 1.72 -7.11 -14.77
N ALA A 9 1.23 -8.32 -14.43
CA ALA A 9 -0.16 -8.50 -14.00
C ALA A 9 -0.48 -7.70 -12.72
N THR A 10 0.44 -7.66 -11.76
CA THR A 10 0.25 -6.90 -10.53
C THR A 10 0.21 -5.39 -10.79
N LEU A 11 1.11 -4.89 -11.66
CA LEU A 11 1.16 -3.48 -12.04
C LEU A 11 -0.17 -3.06 -12.71
N SER A 12 -0.63 -3.83 -13.70
CA SER A 12 -1.85 -3.49 -14.45
C SER A 12 -3.17 -3.75 -13.70
N SER A 13 -3.18 -4.59 -12.67
CA SER A 13 -4.43 -4.94 -11.96
C SER A 13 -4.66 -4.15 -10.67
N TYR A 14 -3.59 -3.72 -9.97
CA TYR A 14 -3.70 -3.12 -8.64
C TYR A 14 -3.28 -1.65 -8.59
N ILE A 15 -2.20 -1.31 -9.29
CA ILE A 15 -1.55 -0.02 -9.11
C ILE A 15 -2.37 1.09 -9.75
N ASP A 16 -3.02 0.83 -10.88
CA ASP A 16 -3.97 1.75 -11.51
C ASP A 16 -5.18 2.10 -10.61
N ARG A 17 -5.44 1.33 -9.55
CA ARG A 17 -6.56 1.53 -8.62
C ARG A 17 -6.14 2.05 -7.25
N LEU A 18 -5.05 1.53 -6.71
CA LEU A 18 -4.60 1.77 -5.33
C LEU A 18 -3.41 2.73 -5.25
N GLY A 19 -2.73 2.95 -6.37
CA GLY A 19 -1.43 3.59 -6.39
C GLY A 19 -0.31 2.66 -5.94
N ILE A 20 0.92 3.14 -6.10
CA ILE A 20 2.10 2.51 -5.52
C ILE A 20 3.11 3.59 -5.13
N ARG A 21 3.81 3.38 -4.01
CA ARG A 21 4.94 4.24 -3.62
C ARG A 21 6.28 3.73 -4.17
N ALA A 22 6.53 2.43 -4.03
CA ALA A 22 7.72 1.78 -4.58
C ALA A 22 7.54 0.27 -4.72
N ILE A 23 8.44 -0.34 -5.48
CA ILE A 23 8.66 -1.79 -5.51
C ILE A 23 9.83 -2.14 -4.58
N LEU A 24 9.59 -3.06 -3.65
CA LEU A 24 10.62 -3.62 -2.78
C LEU A 24 11.16 -4.89 -3.46
N TRP A 25 12.41 -4.86 -3.92
CA TRP A 25 13.04 -5.96 -4.63
C TRP A 25 14.00 -6.73 -3.72
N HIS A 26 13.73 -8.03 -3.57
CA HIS A 26 14.55 -8.95 -2.78
C HIS A 26 14.85 -10.21 -3.59
N GLN A 27 16.03 -10.24 -4.20
CA GLN A 27 16.47 -11.37 -5.01
C GLN A 27 17.97 -11.24 -5.26
N GLY A 28 18.68 -12.36 -5.30
CA GLY A 28 20.04 -12.48 -5.84
C GLY A 28 20.74 -13.79 -5.50
N GLU A 29 20.18 -14.56 -4.56
CA GLU A 29 20.68 -15.84 -4.05
C GLU A 29 20.89 -16.88 -5.16
N SER A 30 20.04 -16.87 -6.19
CA SER A 30 20.15 -17.79 -7.34
C SER A 30 21.11 -17.32 -8.44
N ASP A 31 21.65 -16.11 -8.34
CA ASP A 31 22.52 -15.51 -9.35
C ASP A 31 24.01 -15.55 -8.97
N GLY A 32 24.39 -16.46 -8.07
CA GLY A 32 25.78 -16.61 -7.61
C GLY A 32 26.81 -16.93 -8.71
N TRP A 33 26.38 -17.21 -9.93
CA TRP A 33 27.22 -17.47 -11.10
C TRP A 33 27.19 -16.35 -12.14
N VAL A 34 26.38 -15.31 -11.89
CA VAL A 34 26.14 -14.23 -12.84
C VAL A 34 27.15 -13.11 -12.61
N ALA A 35 27.75 -12.63 -13.70
CA ALA A 35 28.63 -11.46 -13.65
C ALA A 35 27.86 -10.20 -13.26
N GLU A 36 28.51 -9.29 -12.52
CA GLU A 36 27.93 -8.03 -12.04
C GLU A 36 27.17 -7.28 -13.15
N GLN A 37 27.82 -7.08 -14.32
CA GLN A 37 27.23 -6.36 -15.44
C GLN A 37 25.96 -7.04 -15.98
N THR A 38 25.91 -8.37 -15.99
CA THR A 38 24.75 -9.14 -16.44
C THR A 38 23.59 -8.98 -15.46
N TYR A 39 23.84 -9.08 -14.15
CA TYR A 39 22.82 -8.84 -13.13
C TYR A 39 22.28 -7.41 -13.20
N PHE A 40 23.18 -6.43 -13.29
CA PHE A 40 22.83 -5.01 -13.46
C PHE A 40 21.93 -4.80 -14.68
N ASN A 41 22.32 -5.32 -15.85
CA ASN A 41 21.55 -5.17 -17.09
C ASN A 41 20.16 -5.81 -16.99
N ASN A 42 20.07 -7.01 -16.41
CA ASN A 42 18.81 -7.73 -16.26
C ASN A 42 17.83 -6.99 -15.34
N LEU A 43 18.28 -6.53 -14.18
CA LEU A 43 17.41 -5.81 -13.26
C LEU A 43 17.07 -4.40 -13.77
N SER A 44 18.01 -3.71 -14.43
CA SER A 44 17.74 -2.46 -15.16
C SER A 44 16.62 -2.62 -16.18
N TYR A 45 16.64 -3.72 -16.94
CA TYR A 45 15.61 -4.03 -17.93
C TYR A 45 14.24 -4.20 -17.27
N ILE A 46 14.15 -4.95 -16.17
CA ILE A 46 12.90 -5.16 -15.44
C ILE A 46 12.35 -3.82 -14.91
N ILE A 47 13.20 -3.01 -14.27
CA ILE A 47 12.83 -1.68 -13.75
C ILE A 47 12.25 -0.81 -14.88
N ASN A 48 12.96 -0.72 -16.00
CA ASN A 48 12.54 0.10 -17.14
C ASN A 48 11.25 -0.42 -17.77
N LYS A 49 11.08 -1.75 -17.87
CA LYS A 49 9.84 -2.34 -18.39
C LYS A 49 8.65 -2.06 -17.47
N SER A 50 8.82 -2.16 -16.16
CA SER A 50 7.76 -1.82 -15.20
C SER A 50 7.36 -0.34 -15.28
N ARG A 51 8.34 0.56 -15.40
CA ARG A 51 8.11 2.01 -15.60
C ARG A 51 7.36 2.31 -16.90
N GLN A 52 7.78 1.67 -18.00
CA GLN A 52 7.12 1.78 -19.30
C GLN A 52 5.66 1.32 -19.22
N GLN A 53 5.41 0.19 -18.56
CA GLN A 53 4.08 -0.40 -18.48
C GLN A 53 3.09 0.48 -17.69
N LEU A 54 3.55 1.17 -16.64
CA LEU A 54 2.72 2.10 -15.87
C LEU A 54 2.68 3.51 -16.47
N THR A 55 3.40 3.78 -17.56
CA THR A 55 3.66 5.14 -18.05
C THR A 55 4.17 6.06 -16.92
N HIS A 56 4.90 5.49 -15.96
CA HIS A 56 5.42 6.17 -14.77
C HIS A 56 6.92 5.98 -14.68
N ASN A 57 7.67 6.89 -15.32
CA ASN A 57 9.13 6.81 -15.43
C ASN A 57 9.87 7.00 -14.09
N ARG A 58 9.18 7.49 -13.06
CA ARG A 58 9.74 7.71 -11.71
C ARG A 58 9.30 6.67 -10.68
N LEU A 59 8.76 5.52 -11.12
CA LEU A 59 8.42 4.43 -10.21
C LEU A 59 9.65 4.06 -9.39
N ALA A 60 9.56 4.27 -8.08
CA ALA A 60 10.66 4.02 -7.18
C ALA A 60 10.86 2.52 -6.94
N TRP A 61 12.13 2.11 -6.85
CA TRP A 61 12.52 0.74 -6.48
C TRP A 61 13.48 0.80 -5.30
N LEU A 62 13.25 -0.02 -4.26
CA LEU A 62 14.26 -0.29 -3.25
C LEU A 62 14.85 -1.66 -3.52
N VAL A 63 16.16 -1.73 -3.75
CA VAL A 63 16.86 -2.97 -4.07
C VAL A 63 17.66 -3.42 -2.84
N SER A 64 17.31 -4.56 -2.25
CA SER A 64 18.07 -5.10 -1.13
C SER A 64 19.44 -5.62 -1.57
N ARG A 65 20.38 -5.66 -0.62
CA ARG A 65 21.62 -6.41 -0.75
C ARG A 65 21.36 -7.84 -0.27
N ALA A 66 21.15 -8.75 -1.23
CA ALA A 66 20.74 -10.13 -1.01
C ALA A 66 21.48 -11.05 -1.99
N SER A 67 22.34 -11.91 -1.47
CA SER A 67 23.11 -12.92 -2.23
C SER A 67 23.36 -14.21 -1.46
N TYR A 68 23.03 -14.26 -0.17
CA TYR A 68 23.36 -15.37 0.71
C TYR A 68 22.66 -16.68 0.30
N ILE A 69 23.45 -17.71 0.06
CA ILE A 69 22.98 -19.08 -0.16
C ILE A 69 23.92 -20.06 0.53
N SER A 70 23.39 -20.84 1.48
CA SER A 70 24.08 -21.97 2.12
C SER A 70 25.51 -21.67 2.58
N GLY A 71 25.69 -20.62 3.39
CA GLY A 71 26.99 -20.23 3.95
C GLY A 71 27.87 -19.36 3.04
N ALA A 72 27.43 -19.04 1.82
CA ALA A 72 28.18 -18.22 0.87
C ALA A 72 27.43 -16.95 0.48
N THR A 73 28.17 -15.88 0.20
CA THR A 73 27.67 -14.61 -0.38
C THR A 73 28.38 -14.32 -1.69
N ASN A 74 27.76 -13.54 -2.58
CA ASN A 74 28.35 -13.18 -3.87
C ASN A 74 28.54 -11.66 -4.01
N SER A 75 29.80 -11.21 -4.02
CA SER A 75 30.13 -9.79 -4.13
C SER A 75 29.71 -9.18 -5.46
N HIS A 76 29.76 -9.92 -6.58
CA HIS A 76 29.32 -9.40 -7.89
C HIS A 76 27.83 -9.06 -7.92
N VAL A 77 26.99 -9.88 -7.27
CA VAL A 77 25.56 -9.59 -7.14
C VAL A 77 25.33 -8.37 -6.24
N ILE A 78 26.02 -8.31 -5.09
CA ILE A 78 25.92 -7.16 -4.17
C ILE A 78 26.41 -5.86 -4.83
N ASP A 79 27.51 -5.91 -5.57
CA ASP A 79 28.07 -4.76 -6.29
C ASP A 79 27.11 -4.26 -7.36
N ALA A 80 26.46 -5.16 -8.11
CA ALA A 80 25.43 -4.81 -9.07
C ALA A 80 24.21 -4.16 -8.41
N GLN A 81 23.74 -4.70 -7.27
CA GLN A 81 22.64 -4.14 -6.49
C GLN A 81 22.95 -2.72 -5.99
N ASN A 82 24.17 -2.50 -5.47
CA ASN A 82 24.64 -1.17 -5.09
C ASN A 82 24.77 -0.23 -6.30
N ARG A 83 25.24 -0.74 -7.44
CA ARG A 83 25.40 0.03 -8.67
C ARG A 83 24.07 0.53 -9.23
N LEU A 84 23.01 -0.29 -9.19
CA LEU A 84 21.65 0.13 -9.60
C LEU A 84 21.19 1.38 -8.86
N SER A 85 21.39 1.46 -7.54
CA SER A 85 21.02 2.64 -6.74
C SER A 85 21.84 3.90 -7.02
N ARG A 86 23.04 3.75 -7.62
CA ARG A 86 23.92 4.88 -7.98
C ARG A 86 23.68 5.37 -9.40
N GLU A 87 23.39 4.47 -10.32
CA GLU A 87 23.35 4.75 -11.75
C GLU A 87 21.95 4.89 -12.33
N ILE A 88 20.92 4.35 -11.66
CA ILE A 88 19.54 4.41 -12.15
C ILE A 88 18.73 5.35 -11.27
N SER A 89 18.12 6.37 -11.89
CA SER A 89 17.25 7.31 -11.20
C SER A 89 16.10 6.60 -10.49
N ASP A 90 15.70 7.13 -9.33
CA ASP A 90 14.60 6.61 -8.51
C ASP A 90 14.78 5.11 -8.13
N VAL A 91 16.04 4.63 -8.07
CA VAL A 91 16.41 3.36 -7.44
C VAL A 91 17.16 3.67 -6.16
N TYR A 92 16.69 3.11 -5.06
CA TYR A 92 17.16 3.38 -3.71
C TYR A 92 17.72 2.12 -3.09
N VAL A 93 18.59 2.29 -2.10
CA VAL A 93 19.19 1.19 -1.35
C VAL A 93 18.14 0.60 -0.40
N GLY A 94 17.76 -0.67 -0.63
CA GLY A 94 17.02 -1.49 0.33
C GLY A 94 17.98 -2.20 1.30
N PRO A 95 17.50 -3.00 2.27
CA PRO A 95 18.32 -3.53 3.37
C PRO A 95 19.41 -4.52 2.93
N ALA A 96 20.47 -4.69 3.74
CA ALA A 96 21.37 -5.85 3.63
C ALA A 96 20.85 -6.98 4.47
N THR A 97 20.80 -8.17 3.89
CA THR A 97 20.14 -9.32 4.51
C THR A 97 21.01 -10.56 4.60
N ASP A 98 22.17 -10.55 3.95
CA ASP A 98 23.14 -11.64 3.99
C ASP A 98 23.66 -11.93 5.40
N GLY A 99 23.65 -10.93 6.30
CA GLY A 99 24.03 -11.10 7.69
C GLY A 99 23.01 -11.83 8.57
N LEU A 100 21.78 -12.06 8.08
CA LEU A 100 20.77 -12.85 8.79
C LEU A 100 21.01 -14.34 8.53
N ILE A 101 21.98 -14.91 9.23
CA ILE A 101 22.44 -16.30 9.08
C ILE A 101 21.99 -17.20 10.23
N GLY A 102 22.10 -18.52 10.05
CA GLY A 102 21.84 -19.52 11.09
C GLY A 102 20.36 -19.89 11.25
N PRO A 103 20.06 -20.97 11.98
CA PRO A 103 18.74 -21.61 12.02
C PRO A 103 17.63 -20.72 12.62
N ASP A 104 17.99 -19.77 13.49
CA ASP A 104 17.04 -18.78 14.03
C ASP A 104 16.56 -17.78 12.99
N ASN A 105 17.31 -17.62 11.89
CA ASN A 105 17.02 -16.70 10.79
C ASN A 105 16.58 -17.42 9.52
N ARG A 106 17.21 -18.56 9.18
CA ARG A 106 16.97 -19.30 7.93
C ARG A 106 16.76 -20.78 8.20
N VAL A 107 15.66 -21.34 7.71
CA VAL A 107 15.21 -22.71 8.06
C VAL A 107 16.01 -23.81 7.37
N ASP A 108 16.55 -23.54 6.19
CA ASP A 108 17.34 -24.45 5.37
C ASP A 108 18.66 -23.80 4.93
N ASP A 109 19.11 -22.80 5.70
CA ASP A 109 20.26 -21.96 5.40
C ASP A 109 20.14 -21.17 4.07
N ILE A 110 18.90 -20.99 3.58
CA ILE A 110 18.58 -20.17 2.40
C ILE A 110 17.35 -19.31 2.68
N HIS A 111 16.23 -19.89 3.07
CA HIS A 111 14.96 -19.17 3.22
C HIS A 111 14.76 -18.64 4.63
N PHE A 112 14.35 -17.38 4.76
CA PHE A 112 13.98 -16.82 6.06
C PHE A 112 12.83 -17.61 6.69
N GLY A 113 12.93 -17.87 7.99
CA GLY A 113 11.84 -18.45 8.78
C GLY A 113 11.95 -18.09 10.25
N GLY A 114 10.92 -18.42 11.03
CA GLY A 114 10.86 -18.09 12.45
C GLY A 114 11.10 -16.60 12.73
N GLN A 115 12.06 -16.29 13.60
CA GLN A 115 12.43 -14.91 13.95
C GLN A 115 13.12 -14.16 12.80
N GLY A 116 13.69 -14.87 11.83
CA GLY A 116 14.29 -14.28 10.63
C GLY A 116 13.30 -13.45 9.80
N LEU A 117 12.04 -13.87 9.71
CA LEU A 117 10.99 -13.12 9.00
C LEU A 117 10.69 -11.77 9.67
N ILE A 118 10.68 -11.73 11.00
CA ILE A 118 10.47 -10.49 11.76
C ILE A 118 11.67 -9.56 11.59
N ARG A 119 12.89 -10.11 11.68
CA ARG A 119 14.14 -9.34 11.53
C ARG A 119 14.27 -8.74 10.13
N VAL A 120 13.98 -9.51 9.07
CA VAL A 120 14.03 -8.98 7.69
C VAL A 120 12.94 -7.93 7.44
N ALA A 121 11.75 -8.10 8.01
CA ALA A 121 10.70 -7.07 7.95
C ALA A 121 11.13 -5.75 8.63
N ASN A 122 11.80 -5.84 9.80
CA ASN A 122 12.34 -4.67 10.49
C ASN A 122 13.44 -3.97 9.66
N LEU A 123 14.31 -4.72 8.99
CA LEU A 123 15.33 -4.15 8.11
C LEU A 123 14.71 -3.42 6.91
N TRP A 124 13.63 -3.96 6.33
CA TRP A 124 12.87 -3.27 5.30
C TRP A 124 12.24 -1.98 5.83
N ASN A 125 11.60 -2.02 6.99
CA ASN A 125 11.00 -0.84 7.61
C ASN A 125 12.04 0.26 7.88
N GLN A 126 13.24 -0.11 8.33
CA GLN A 126 14.34 0.84 8.52
C GLN A 126 14.84 1.48 7.22
N SER A 127 14.64 0.81 6.07
CA SER A 127 15.01 1.34 4.76
C SER A 127 13.94 2.27 4.17
N LEU A 128 12.71 2.22 4.69
CA LEU A 128 11.58 3.07 4.31
C LEU A 128 11.56 4.36 5.14
N THR A 129 12.59 5.19 4.97
CA THR A 129 12.77 6.42 5.74
C THR A 129 11.92 7.59 5.22
N ASP A 130 11.73 8.63 6.05
CA ASP A 130 11.08 9.89 5.62
C ASP A 130 11.81 10.55 4.45
N GLN A 131 13.15 10.41 4.41
CA GLN A 131 13.96 10.86 3.28
C GLN A 131 13.60 10.10 1.99
N PHE A 132 13.49 8.76 2.07
CA PHE A 132 13.04 7.97 0.92
C PHE A 132 11.64 8.43 0.45
N PHE A 133 10.69 8.57 1.38
CA PHE A 133 9.33 8.97 1.03
C PHE A 133 9.24 10.39 0.46
N SER A 134 10.09 11.33 0.90
CA SER A 134 10.13 12.69 0.35
C SER A 134 10.84 12.80 -1.01
N GLN A 135 11.75 11.87 -1.34
CA GLN A 135 12.46 11.84 -2.61
C GLN A 135 11.75 11.02 -3.70
N SER A 136 10.99 10.00 -3.29
CA SER A 136 10.23 9.12 -4.19
C SER A 136 8.97 9.80 -4.75
N SER A 137 8.65 9.53 -6.01
CA SER A 137 7.39 9.97 -6.62
C SER A 137 6.38 8.81 -6.65
N PRO A 138 5.35 8.82 -5.79
CA PRO A 138 4.34 7.78 -5.81
C PRO A 138 3.55 7.85 -7.11
N PHE A 139 3.27 6.69 -7.70
CA PHE A 139 2.21 6.61 -8.68
C PHE A 139 0.89 6.74 -7.93
N THR A 140 0.23 7.88 -8.12
CA THR A 140 -1.10 8.13 -7.59
C THR A 140 -2.08 7.95 -8.74
N PRO A 141 -3.11 7.10 -8.61
CA PRO A 141 -4.17 7.03 -9.59
C PRO A 141 -4.76 8.44 -9.75
N THR A 142 -4.78 8.98 -10.97
CA THR A 142 -5.40 10.28 -11.20
C THR A 142 -6.91 10.16 -10.92
N ALA A 143 -7.48 11.15 -10.24
CA ALA A 143 -8.93 11.23 -10.05
C ALA A 143 -9.69 11.37 -11.39
N ASP A 144 -8.99 11.77 -12.44
CA ASP A 144 -9.53 12.04 -13.79
C ASP A 144 -9.34 10.89 -14.80
N ILE A 145 -9.14 9.65 -14.35
CA ILE A 145 -9.23 8.47 -15.23
C ILE A 145 -10.68 7.96 -15.28
N ASN A 146 -11.59 8.85 -15.70
CA ASN A 146 -12.82 8.45 -16.39
C ASN A 146 -12.61 8.36 -17.92
N ARG A 147 -11.36 8.15 -18.39
CA ARG A 147 -11.06 7.83 -19.80
C ARG A 147 -11.35 6.35 -20.09
N THR A 148 -12.63 6.08 -20.34
CA THR A 148 -13.26 5.39 -21.48
C THR A 148 -12.55 4.30 -22.31
N ASP A 149 -11.33 3.87 -22.02
CA ASP A 149 -10.58 2.99 -22.93
C ASP A 149 -9.99 1.78 -22.16
N GLY A 150 -10.83 1.15 -21.32
CA GLY A 150 -10.51 -0.13 -20.65
C GLY A 150 -10.50 -0.11 -19.11
N GLY A 151 -10.78 1.05 -18.49
CA GLY A 151 -10.77 1.27 -17.03
C GLY A 151 -12.14 1.09 -16.35
N TRP A 152 -12.67 -0.14 -16.30
CA TRP A 152 -13.80 -0.41 -15.39
C TRP A 152 -13.27 -0.52 -13.95
N GLN A 153 -13.61 0.48 -13.13
CA GLN A 153 -13.53 0.37 -11.67
C GLN A 153 -14.59 -0.62 -11.20
N PRO A 154 -14.29 -1.47 -10.20
CA PRO A 154 -15.27 -2.40 -9.73
C PRO A 154 -16.37 -1.65 -9.01
N VAL A 155 -17.60 -1.75 -9.53
CA VAL A 155 -18.76 -1.19 -8.86
C VAL A 155 -19.07 -2.12 -7.69
N MET A 156 -18.93 -1.59 -6.48
CA MET A 156 -19.23 -2.31 -5.25
C MET A 156 -20.59 -1.86 -4.71
N THR A 157 -21.50 -2.80 -4.51
CA THR A 157 -22.84 -2.55 -3.95
C THR A 157 -23.12 -3.47 -2.77
N GLY A 158 -23.87 -2.97 -1.79
CA GLY A 158 -24.16 -3.68 -0.55
C GLY A 158 -23.11 -3.43 0.54
N ILE A 159 -23.31 -4.06 1.70
CA ILE A 159 -22.42 -3.95 2.87
C ILE A 159 -21.66 -5.28 3.00
N PRO A 160 -20.32 -5.27 3.02
CA PRO A 160 -19.55 -6.51 3.20
C PRO A 160 -19.80 -7.09 4.60
N SER A 161 -19.90 -8.42 4.69
CA SER A 161 -19.95 -9.10 5.98
C SER A 161 -18.68 -8.79 6.79
N SER A 162 -18.80 -8.65 8.11
CA SER A 162 -17.65 -8.54 9.03
C SER A 162 -16.67 -9.72 8.95
N SER A 163 -17.12 -10.89 8.50
CA SER A 163 -16.26 -12.05 8.25
C SER A 163 -15.44 -11.93 6.96
N LEU A 164 -15.82 -11.03 6.06
CA LEU A 164 -15.24 -10.88 4.73
C LEU A 164 -13.96 -10.07 4.80
N GLN A 165 -12.84 -10.71 4.54
CA GLN A 165 -11.52 -10.08 4.58
C GLN A 165 -11.03 -9.70 3.19
N ARG A 166 -11.32 -10.49 2.15
CA ARG A 166 -10.89 -10.21 0.77
C ARG A 166 -11.84 -10.85 -0.23
N VAL A 167 -12.05 -10.22 -1.38
CA VAL A 167 -12.71 -10.85 -2.54
C VAL A 167 -11.86 -10.63 -3.77
N GLY A 168 -11.68 -11.67 -4.55
CA GLY A 168 -10.96 -11.64 -5.81
C GLY A 168 -11.35 -12.81 -6.70
N TYR A 169 -10.63 -12.96 -7.79
CA TYR A 169 -10.78 -14.08 -8.70
C TYR A 169 -9.45 -14.48 -9.33
N ARG A 170 -9.42 -15.65 -9.94
CA ARG A 170 -8.40 -16.03 -10.92
C ARG A 170 -9.09 -16.45 -12.20
N TYR A 171 -8.66 -15.90 -13.33
CA TYR A 171 -9.17 -16.26 -14.64
C TYR A 171 -8.01 -16.64 -15.57
N GLU A 172 -8.19 -17.67 -16.38
CA GLU A 172 -7.21 -18.11 -17.37
C GLU A 172 -7.94 -18.26 -18.71
N SER A 173 -7.78 -17.25 -19.59
CA SER A 173 -8.49 -17.12 -20.86
C SER A 173 -8.25 -18.30 -21.81
N ALA A 174 -7.03 -18.83 -21.83
CA ALA A 174 -6.67 -19.98 -22.66
C ALA A 174 -7.48 -21.24 -22.31
N SER A 175 -7.81 -21.45 -21.04
CA SER A 175 -8.55 -22.63 -20.56
C SER A 175 -9.96 -22.31 -20.08
N HIS A 176 -10.41 -21.07 -20.24
CA HIS A 176 -11.69 -20.54 -19.74
C HIS A 176 -11.90 -20.82 -18.24
N SER A 177 -10.81 -21.04 -17.50
CA SER A 177 -10.87 -21.50 -16.11
C SER A 177 -11.07 -20.31 -15.18
N PHE A 178 -12.08 -20.38 -14.32
CA PHE A 178 -12.38 -19.31 -13.38
C PHE A 178 -12.44 -19.82 -11.94
N PHE A 179 -11.88 -19.04 -11.04
CA PHE A 179 -11.95 -19.24 -9.60
C PHE A 179 -12.46 -17.97 -8.94
N LEU A 180 -13.56 -18.07 -8.19
CA LEU A 180 -13.91 -17.05 -7.21
C LEU A 180 -13.07 -17.30 -5.95
N LEU A 181 -12.36 -16.28 -5.46
CA LEU A 181 -11.47 -16.35 -4.30
C LEU A 181 -12.00 -15.44 -3.20
N VAL A 182 -12.34 -16.00 -2.04
CA VAL A 182 -12.91 -15.25 -0.91
C VAL A 182 -12.10 -15.51 0.35
N GLY A 183 -11.41 -14.48 0.84
CA GLY A 183 -10.79 -14.48 2.16
C GLY A 183 -11.86 -14.19 3.19
N THR A 184 -12.14 -15.15 4.08
CA THR A 184 -13.21 -15.04 5.06
C THR A 184 -12.90 -15.86 6.31
N THR A 185 -13.35 -15.39 7.47
CA THR A 185 -13.23 -16.10 8.76
C THR A 185 -14.39 -17.05 9.04
N ALA A 186 -15.43 -17.04 8.21
CA ALA A 186 -16.60 -17.91 8.32
C ALA A 186 -17.09 -18.35 6.93
N PRO A 187 -17.85 -19.45 6.82
CA PRO A 187 -18.46 -19.85 5.55
C PRO A 187 -19.33 -18.73 4.96
N VAL A 188 -19.25 -18.59 3.64
CA VAL A 188 -20.01 -17.62 2.84
C VAL A 188 -20.61 -18.32 1.63
N GLU A 189 -21.51 -17.68 0.92
CA GLU A 189 -21.96 -18.11 -0.40
C GLU A 189 -21.44 -17.13 -1.44
N GLY A 190 -21.14 -17.65 -2.63
CA GLY A 190 -20.66 -16.85 -3.74
C GLY A 190 -21.28 -17.29 -5.05
N ARG A 191 -21.39 -16.34 -5.97
CA ARG A 191 -21.83 -16.58 -7.35
C ARG A 191 -21.19 -15.59 -8.30
N MET A 192 -21.34 -15.88 -9.59
CA MET A 192 -20.88 -15.05 -10.69
C MET A 192 -22.00 -14.87 -11.71
N GLU A 193 -22.12 -13.66 -12.24
CA GLU A 193 -23.12 -13.27 -13.24
C GLU A 193 -22.40 -12.49 -14.34
N ARG A 194 -22.75 -12.72 -15.61
CA ARG A 194 -22.32 -11.87 -16.73
C ARG A 194 -23.27 -10.70 -16.89
N LEU A 195 -22.72 -9.54 -17.24
CA LEU A 195 -23.45 -8.28 -17.36
C LEU A 195 -23.56 -7.78 -18.81
N ASP A 196 -22.80 -8.37 -19.73
CA ASP A 196 -22.82 -8.09 -21.15
C ASP A 196 -23.22 -9.34 -21.96
N SER A 197 -23.25 -9.21 -23.29
CA SER A 197 -23.58 -10.33 -24.17
C SER A 197 -22.48 -11.41 -24.15
N GLY A 198 -22.90 -12.67 -24.14
CA GLY A 198 -22.04 -13.84 -24.35
C GLY A 198 -22.71 -15.15 -23.94
N ASP A 199 -21.97 -16.25 -24.08
CA ASP A 199 -22.50 -17.62 -23.96
C ASP A 199 -22.74 -18.10 -22.52
N PHE A 200 -22.27 -17.33 -21.54
CA PHE A 200 -22.47 -17.61 -20.12
C PHE A 200 -23.40 -16.55 -19.50
N SER A 201 -24.41 -17.00 -18.76
CA SER A 201 -25.32 -16.11 -18.01
C SER A 201 -24.84 -15.90 -16.58
N ASP A 202 -24.91 -16.93 -15.76
CA ASP A 202 -24.74 -16.85 -14.31
C ASP A 202 -24.52 -18.24 -13.69
N THR A 203 -24.18 -18.24 -12.41
CA THR A 203 -24.13 -19.44 -11.58
C THR A 203 -25.15 -19.36 -10.45
N SER A 204 -25.63 -20.52 -10.02
CA SER A 204 -26.29 -20.63 -8.70
C SER A 204 -25.33 -20.18 -7.58
N TRP A 205 -25.90 -19.80 -6.44
CA TRP A 205 -25.13 -19.61 -5.22
C TRP A 205 -24.53 -20.94 -4.77
N ALA A 206 -23.26 -20.90 -4.37
CA ALA A 206 -22.57 -22.06 -3.80
C ALA A 206 -21.81 -21.66 -2.54
N THR A 207 -21.80 -22.54 -1.55
CA THR A 207 -21.10 -22.32 -0.29
C THR A 207 -19.58 -22.41 -0.49
N LEU A 208 -18.86 -21.43 0.04
CA LEU A 208 -17.41 -21.40 0.16
C LEU A 208 -17.02 -21.56 1.62
N SER A 209 -16.20 -22.57 1.89
CA SER A 209 -15.59 -22.79 3.20
C SER A 209 -14.07 -22.59 3.11
N PRO A 210 -13.45 -21.89 4.06
CA PRO A 210 -12.00 -21.81 4.15
C PRO A 210 -11.39 -23.22 4.24
N THR A 211 -10.28 -23.47 3.54
CA THR A 211 -9.54 -24.73 3.63
C THR A 211 -8.12 -24.46 4.08
N ALA A 212 -7.65 -25.18 5.09
CA ALA A 212 -6.32 -24.96 5.67
C ALA A 212 -5.16 -25.48 4.80
N THR A 213 -5.44 -26.12 3.65
CA THR A 213 -4.43 -26.80 2.84
C THR A 213 -4.62 -26.52 1.34
N SER A 214 -3.51 -26.36 0.63
CA SER A 214 -3.47 -26.31 -0.83
C SER A 214 -3.62 -27.72 -1.43
N SER A 215 -4.41 -27.88 -2.47
CA SER A 215 -4.63 -29.16 -3.18
C SER A 215 -4.75 -28.94 -4.68
N TYR A 216 -4.88 -30.00 -5.50
CA TYR A 216 -5.18 -29.85 -6.93
C TYR A 216 -6.46 -29.03 -7.17
N ASN A 217 -7.46 -29.17 -6.29
CA ASN A 217 -8.70 -28.41 -6.33
C ASN A 217 -8.52 -26.97 -5.82
N ASN A 218 -7.56 -26.74 -4.93
CA ASN A 218 -7.17 -25.46 -4.35
C ASN A 218 -5.66 -25.16 -4.56
N PRO A 219 -5.20 -24.91 -5.81
CA PRO A 219 -3.78 -24.87 -6.13
C PRO A 219 -3.13 -23.58 -5.62
N GLY A 220 -2.69 -23.61 -4.37
CA GLY A 220 -1.99 -22.50 -3.71
C GLY A 220 -2.90 -21.40 -3.17
N PHE A 221 -4.14 -21.72 -2.79
CA PHE A 221 -5.06 -20.78 -2.12
C PHE A 221 -5.47 -21.27 -0.72
N SER A 222 -4.52 -21.77 0.08
CA SER A 222 -4.76 -22.16 1.49
C SER A 222 -5.35 -21.03 2.35
N ASP A 223 -5.20 -19.78 1.92
CA ASP A 223 -5.69 -18.62 2.65
C ASP A 223 -7.09 -18.16 2.16
N PHE A 224 -7.70 -18.90 1.23
CA PHE A 224 -8.96 -18.54 0.60
C PHE A 224 -9.96 -19.69 0.65
N ALA A 225 -11.23 -19.32 0.86
CA ALA A 225 -12.33 -20.13 0.38
C ALA A 225 -12.46 -19.92 -1.14
N SER A 226 -12.61 -20.99 -1.93
CA SER A 226 -12.63 -20.86 -3.39
C SER A 226 -13.74 -21.67 -4.05
N LEU A 227 -14.37 -21.11 -5.09
CA LEU A 227 -15.23 -21.86 -6.00
C LEU A 227 -14.56 -21.92 -7.35
N ARG A 228 -14.46 -23.14 -7.90
CA ARG A 228 -13.97 -23.37 -9.23
C ARG A 228 -15.15 -23.57 -10.17
N PHE A 229 -15.13 -22.85 -11.28
CA PHE A 229 -16.12 -22.97 -12.33
C PHE A 229 -15.42 -23.46 -13.60
N TYR A 230 -15.97 -24.52 -14.20
CA TYR A 230 -15.52 -25.09 -15.49
C TYR A 230 -16.51 -24.88 -16.67
N PRO A 231 -17.20 -23.75 -16.86
CA PRO A 231 -17.92 -23.56 -18.11
C PRO A 231 -16.92 -23.32 -19.23
N SER A 232 -17.05 -24.03 -20.34
CA SER A 232 -16.38 -23.72 -21.62
C SER A 232 -16.75 -22.34 -22.17
N SER A 233 -17.68 -21.64 -21.52
CA SER A 233 -18.36 -20.42 -21.98
C SER A 233 -17.96 -19.16 -21.22
N ILE A 234 -17.09 -19.24 -20.19
CA ILE A 234 -16.58 -18.03 -19.52
C ILE A 234 -15.52 -17.40 -20.43
N SER A 235 -15.87 -16.29 -21.06
CA SER A 235 -15.00 -15.52 -21.94
C SER A 235 -14.72 -14.12 -21.39
N PRO A 236 -13.72 -13.38 -21.92
CA PRO A 236 -13.50 -11.99 -21.55
C PRO A 236 -14.78 -11.17 -21.69
N GLY A 237 -15.09 -10.35 -20.68
CA GLY A 237 -16.34 -9.59 -20.60
C GLY A 237 -16.56 -8.97 -19.23
N ARG A 238 -17.72 -8.34 -19.04
CA ARG A 238 -18.16 -7.73 -17.77
C ARG A 238 -18.94 -8.74 -16.93
N TYR A 239 -18.56 -8.84 -15.67
CA TYR A 239 -19.15 -9.77 -14.72
C TYR A 239 -19.39 -9.12 -13.37
N ARG A 240 -20.34 -9.67 -12.62
CA ARG A 240 -20.61 -9.38 -11.22
C ARG A 240 -20.28 -10.60 -10.40
N LEU A 241 -19.43 -10.43 -9.39
CA LEU A 241 -19.14 -11.43 -8.38
C LEU A 241 -19.92 -11.04 -7.13
N SER A 242 -20.78 -11.92 -6.63
CA SER A 242 -21.59 -11.64 -5.46
C SER A 242 -21.19 -12.58 -4.32
N VAL A 243 -21.06 -12.04 -3.10
CA VAL A 243 -20.70 -12.79 -1.89
C VAL A 243 -21.67 -12.43 -0.76
N ARG A 244 -22.22 -13.43 -0.08
CA ARG A 244 -23.14 -13.22 1.06
C ARG A 244 -22.89 -14.21 2.19
N ARG A 245 -23.48 -13.98 3.36
CA ARG A 245 -23.44 -14.97 4.45
C ARG A 245 -24.27 -16.19 4.07
N VAL A 246 -23.86 -17.37 4.52
CA VAL A 246 -24.68 -18.58 4.35
C VAL A 246 -26.07 -18.35 4.97
N GLY A 247 -27.12 -18.66 4.21
CA GLY A 247 -28.52 -18.46 4.63
C GLY A 247 -29.09 -17.06 4.40
N ASP A 248 -28.29 -16.10 3.95
CA ASP A 248 -28.80 -14.79 3.49
C ASP A 248 -29.55 -14.97 2.16
N THR A 249 -30.73 -14.36 2.01
CA THR A 249 -31.53 -14.41 0.78
C THR A 249 -31.32 -13.20 -0.12
N GLY A 250 -30.60 -12.19 0.34
CA GLY A 250 -30.31 -10.97 -0.41
C GLY A 250 -29.31 -11.16 -1.55
N PRO A 251 -29.07 -10.09 -2.33
CA PRO A 251 -28.10 -10.08 -3.42
C PRO A 251 -26.64 -10.17 -2.94
N GLY A 252 -26.40 -9.98 -1.64
CA GLY A 252 -25.05 -9.97 -1.06
C GLY A 252 -24.26 -8.70 -1.35
N TYR A 253 -22.98 -8.76 -1.02
CA TYR A 253 -21.98 -7.80 -1.43
C TYR A 253 -21.56 -8.10 -2.87
N GLN A 254 -21.78 -7.17 -3.79
CA GLN A 254 -21.58 -7.39 -5.21
C GLN A 254 -20.41 -6.55 -5.72
N LEU A 255 -19.58 -7.15 -6.56
CA LEU A 255 -18.40 -6.54 -7.15
C LEU A 255 -18.44 -6.76 -8.66
N GLU A 256 -18.65 -5.69 -9.41
CA GLU A 256 -18.59 -5.75 -10.87
C GLU A 256 -17.16 -5.63 -11.35
N THR A 257 -16.76 -6.28 -12.43
CA THR A 257 -15.42 -6.14 -13.03
C THR A 257 -15.43 -6.61 -14.48
N VAL A 258 -14.46 -6.16 -15.26
CA VAL A 258 -14.07 -6.87 -16.48
C VAL A 258 -13.10 -7.99 -16.09
N LEU A 259 -13.29 -9.20 -16.60
CA LEU A 259 -12.35 -10.29 -16.37
C LEU A 259 -11.03 -10.03 -17.09
N ARG A 260 -9.94 -10.14 -16.35
CA ARG A 260 -8.57 -10.10 -16.84
C ARG A 260 -7.87 -11.38 -16.44
N ASP A 261 -6.92 -11.81 -17.27
CA ASP A 261 -6.13 -13.00 -16.96
C ASP A 261 -5.43 -12.89 -15.60
N PHE A 262 -5.13 -14.06 -15.06
CA PHE A 262 -4.51 -14.28 -13.77
C PHE A 262 -5.38 -13.85 -12.60
N ARG A 263 -4.72 -13.64 -11.46
CA ARG A 263 -5.36 -13.39 -10.17
C ARG A 263 -5.54 -11.90 -9.92
N ASN A 264 -6.75 -11.52 -9.57
CA ASN A 264 -7.16 -10.14 -9.34
C ASN A 264 -7.92 -10.05 -8.00
N THR A 265 -7.59 -9.07 -7.16
CA THR A 265 -8.31 -8.78 -5.91
C THR A 265 -9.16 -7.54 -6.15
N LEU A 266 -10.44 -7.65 -5.82
CA LEU A 266 -11.45 -6.61 -6.04
C LEU A 266 -11.81 -5.89 -4.74
N PHE A 267 -11.63 -6.56 -3.59
CA PHE A 267 -11.92 -6.02 -2.27
C PHE A 267 -10.93 -6.54 -1.24
N ILE A 268 -10.52 -5.67 -0.34
CA ILE A 268 -9.77 -5.99 0.88
C ILE A 268 -10.50 -5.29 2.04
N GLY A 269 -10.99 -6.06 2.99
CA GLY A 269 -11.56 -5.60 4.25
C GLY A 269 -10.45 -5.18 5.20
N ASN A 270 -10.72 -4.12 5.97
CA ASN A 270 -9.77 -3.48 6.89
C ASN A 270 -8.54 -2.85 6.23
N GLU A 271 -8.59 -2.49 4.94
CA GLU A 271 -7.69 -1.45 4.44
C GLU A 271 -7.90 -0.19 5.31
N PRO A 272 -6.84 0.48 5.79
CA PRO A 272 -7.00 1.79 6.40
C PRO A 272 -7.73 2.65 5.37
N VAL A 273 -8.96 3.04 5.69
CA VAL A 273 -9.70 3.98 4.87
C VAL A 273 -8.84 5.23 4.85
N ILE A 274 -8.12 5.46 3.75
CA ILE A 274 -7.65 6.81 3.45
C ILE A 274 -8.94 7.57 3.21
N GLN A 275 -9.46 8.19 4.26
CA GLN A 275 -10.49 9.19 4.09
C GLN A 275 -9.91 10.16 3.06
N LYS A 276 -10.55 10.21 1.90
CA LYS A 276 -10.40 11.34 1.00
C LYS A 276 -11.06 12.51 1.72
N VAL A 277 -10.35 13.06 2.71
CA VAL A 277 -10.75 14.29 3.36
C VAL A 277 -10.83 15.28 2.22
N GLY A 278 -12.00 15.89 2.03
CA GLY A 278 -12.16 16.99 1.08
C GLY A 278 -11.11 18.08 1.37
N PRO A 279 -10.93 19.05 0.47
CA PRO A 279 -10.04 20.17 0.76
C PRO A 279 -10.36 20.71 2.15
N ALA A 280 -9.35 20.73 3.03
CA ALA A 280 -9.51 21.06 4.44
C ALA A 280 -10.31 22.36 4.56
N SER A 281 -11.50 22.25 5.15
CA SER A 281 -12.40 23.38 5.37
C SER A 281 -11.91 24.16 6.58
N GLY A 282 -10.87 24.98 6.37
CA GLY A 282 -10.37 25.94 7.35
C GLY A 282 -9.08 25.52 8.06
N PRO A 283 -8.50 26.43 8.86
CA PRO A 283 -7.30 26.17 9.62
C PRO A 283 -7.55 25.06 10.66
N ASP A 284 -6.80 23.97 10.55
CA ASP A 284 -6.88 22.78 11.41
C ASP A 284 -6.10 22.95 12.74
N LEU A 285 -5.64 24.17 13.04
CA LEU A 285 -4.87 24.49 14.24
C LEU A 285 -5.59 25.60 15.03
N ALA A 286 -6.31 25.21 16.07
CA ALA A 286 -6.77 26.10 17.13
C ALA A 286 -5.93 25.86 18.39
N LEU A 287 -5.03 26.78 18.72
CA LEU A 287 -4.23 26.73 19.94
C LEU A 287 -4.90 27.56 21.03
N ASN A 288 -5.33 26.93 22.12
CA ASN A 288 -5.83 27.64 23.31
C ASN A 288 -4.74 27.66 24.38
N LEU A 289 -4.27 28.85 24.74
CA LEU A 289 -3.27 29.06 25.80
C LEU A 289 -3.96 29.66 27.03
N ASP A 290 -4.26 28.82 28.01
CA ASP A 290 -4.72 29.28 29.32
C ASP A 290 -3.53 29.72 30.18
N LEU A 291 -3.47 31.01 30.50
CA LEU A 291 -2.44 31.57 31.36
C LEU A 291 -2.96 31.66 32.80
N PRO A 292 -2.51 30.79 33.73
CA PRO A 292 -2.91 30.92 35.13
C PRO A 292 -2.37 32.22 35.73
N GLN A 293 -3.20 32.88 36.53
CA GLN A 293 -2.94 34.21 37.14
C GLN A 293 -1.63 34.26 37.96
N ALA A 294 -1.11 33.12 38.42
CA ALA A 294 0.12 33.01 39.19
C ALA A 294 1.41 33.32 38.41
N ASN A 295 1.36 33.39 37.07
CA ASN A 295 2.55 33.58 36.24
C ASN A 295 2.96 35.05 36.03
N PHE A 296 2.15 36.01 36.51
CA PHE A 296 2.45 37.44 36.42
C PHE A 296 2.22 38.10 37.79
N ALA A 297 3.17 37.90 38.70
CA ALA A 297 3.05 38.32 40.10
C ALA A 297 3.02 39.85 40.31
N THR A 298 3.41 40.66 39.30
CA THR A 298 3.46 42.13 39.40
C THR A 298 3.18 42.82 38.06
N THR A 299 2.50 43.97 38.10
CA THR A 299 2.20 44.82 36.94
C THR A 299 3.49 45.25 36.23
N GLY A 300 3.55 45.07 34.90
CA GLY A 300 4.72 45.42 34.08
C GLY A 300 5.73 44.29 33.85
N SER A 301 5.46 43.08 34.35
CA SER A 301 6.33 41.90 34.12
C SER A 301 6.26 41.40 32.67
N VAL A 302 7.41 41.01 32.10
CA VAL A 302 7.49 40.33 30.79
C VAL A 302 7.70 38.83 31.02
N GLY A 303 6.79 38.01 30.49
CA GLY A 303 6.93 36.55 30.44
C GLY A 303 7.21 36.08 29.02
N ASN A 304 8.32 35.38 28.83
CA ASN A 304 8.61 34.72 27.56
C ASN A 304 8.02 33.31 27.59
N PHE A 305 7.13 33.00 26.64
CA PHE A 305 6.56 31.66 26.47
C PHE A 305 7.11 31.06 25.20
N VAL A 306 7.63 29.83 25.31
CA VAL A 306 7.96 29.02 24.13
C VAL A 306 6.76 28.12 23.86
N VAL A 307 6.11 28.34 22.73
CA VAL A 307 5.04 27.49 22.22
C VAL A 307 5.63 26.62 21.13
N ASN A 308 5.78 25.33 21.40
CA ASN A 308 6.18 24.38 20.37
C ASN A 308 4.94 23.90 19.64
N VAL A 309 4.87 24.19 18.34
CA VAL A 309 3.84 23.64 17.45
C VAL A 309 4.44 22.44 16.74
N PHE A 310 3.82 21.27 16.90
CA PHE A 310 4.22 20.04 16.23
C PHE A 310 3.09 19.58 15.31
N GLU A 311 3.43 19.17 14.09
CA GLU A 311 2.47 18.48 13.24
C GLU A 311 2.18 17.09 13.83
N VAL A 312 0.89 16.78 14.02
CA VAL A 312 0.45 15.45 14.43
C VAL A 312 0.20 14.63 13.16
N ALA A 313 0.77 13.43 13.07
CA ALA A 313 0.61 12.49 11.97
C ALA A 313 1.21 12.87 10.59
N GLY A 314 2.15 13.84 10.55
CA GLY A 314 2.99 14.07 9.36
C GLY A 314 2.26 14.59 8.12
N LEU A 315 1.08 15.20 8.31
CA LEU A 315 0.36 15.89 7.23
C LEU A 315 0.77 17.37 7.24
N PRO A 316 1.22 17.93 6.10
CA PRO A 316 1.57 19.35 6.03
C PRO A 316 0.34 20.21 6.29
N THR A 317 0.44 21.09 7.30
CA THR A 317 -0.62 22.08 7.55
C THR A 317 -0.68 23.04 6.36
N SER A 318 -1.88 23.33 5.85
CA SER A 318 -2.05 24.31 4.77
C SER A 318 -1.46 25.67 5.17
N SER A 319 -0.86 26.39 4.21
CA SER A 319 -0.34 27.73 4.47
C SER A 319 -1.50 28.65 4.88
N GLY A 320 -1.47 29.11 6.13
CA GLY A 320 -2.52 29.94 6.71
C GLY A 320 -2.01 30.79 7.86
N ASN A 321 -2.83 31.74 8.29
CA ASN A 321 -2.54 32.53 9.48
C ASN A 321 -2.80 31.68 10.72
N VAL A 322 -1.81 31.54 11.61
CA VAL A 322 -2.02 30.98 12.94
C VAL A 322 -2.66 32.08 13.81
N GLN A 323 -3.86 31.82 14.35
CA GLN A 323 -4.48 32.70 15.32
C GLN A 323 -4.17 32.21 16.74
N ILE A 324 -3.49 33.05 17.53
CA ILE A 324 -3.27 32.82 18.96
C ILE A 324 -4.17 33.78 19.72
N THR A 325 -5.13 33.24 20.48
CA THR A 325 -5.98 34.02 21.38
C THR A 325 -5.47 33.85 22.81
N ILE A 326 -5.11 34.96 23.45
CA ILE A 326 -4.69 34.97 24.86
C ILE A 326 -5.81 35.62 25.66
N THR A 327 -6.38 34.87 26.61
CA THR A 327 -7.42 35.37 27.51
C THR A 327 -6.87 35.39 28.92
N ALA A 328 -6.74 36.57 29.53
CA ALA A 328 -6.41 36.70 30.95
C ALA A 328 -7.70 36.68 31.79
N PRO A 329 -7.76 35.98 32.93
CA PRO A 329 -8.93 36.01 33.79
C PRO A 329 -9.16 37.41 34.38
N LEU A 330 -10.40 37.89 34.33
CA LEU A 330 -10.82 39.14 34.95
C LEU A 330 -10.89 38.97 36.48
N ALA A 331 -9.88 39.46 37.19
CA ALA A 331 -9.98 39.73 38.62
C ALA A 331 -9.62 41.20 38.90
N THR A 332 -10.64 41.93 39.37
CA THR A 332 -10.68 43.31 39.87
C THR A 332 -9.34 44.02 40.18
N ALA A 333 -8.94 44.98 39.33
CA ALA A 333 -8.61 46.37 39.70
C ALA A 333 -8.14 47.21 38.48
N SER A 334 -8.94 48.24 38.16
CA SER A 334 -8.66 49.51 37.48
C SER A 334 -7.64 49.60 36.31
N LEU A 335 -8.20 49.86 35.11
CA LEU A 335 -7.76 50.80 34.05
C LEU A 335 -6.33 50.71 33.49
N LEU A 336 -6.19 49.99 32.36
CA LEU A 336 -5.53 50.32 31.06
C LEU A 336 -4.07 50.89 31.02
N PRO A 337 -3.27 50.56 29.97
CA PRO A 337 -3.70 50.31 28.58
C PRO A 337 -3.69 48.84 28.16
N PRO A 338 -4.33 48.51 27.02
CA PRO A 338 -4.36 47.16 26.47
C PRO A 338 -2.94 46.76 26.05
N VAL A 339 -2.69 45.46 25.96
CA VAL A 339 -1.43 44.87 25.46
C VAL A 339 -1.00 45.60 24.18
N CYS A 340 0.04 46.44 24.26
CA CYS A 340 0.38 47.40 23.20
C CYS A 340 1.28 46.84 22.08
N SER A 341 1.76 45.60 22.15
CA SER A 341 2.39 44.95 21.00
C SER A 341 2.61 43.45 21.24
N VAL A 342 2.32 42.64 20.23
CA VAL A 342 2.81 41.26 20.11
C VAL A 342 3.81 41.26 18.95
N SER A 343 5.10 41.12 19.25
CA SER A 343 6.15 40.99 18.24
C SER A 343 6.41 39.51 17.96
N MET A 344 5.88 38.98 16.86
CA MET A 344 6.25 37.65 16.36
C MET A 344 7.56 37.76 15.56
N TYR A 345 8.66 37.23 16.11
CA TYR A 345 9.90 37.09 15.35
C TYR A 345 9.81 35.84 14.48
N ARG A 346 9.91 36.02 13.15
CA ARG A 346 10.04 34.90 12.22
C ARG A 346 11.42 34.26 12.45
N ALA A 347 11.46 33.10 13.10
CA ALA A 347 12.63 32.24 13.01
C ALA A 347 12.71 31.76 11.55
N GLY A 348 13.69 32.26 10.81
CA GLY A 348 13.97 31.78 9.46
C GLY A 348 14.22 30.28 9.52
N CYS A 349 13.40 29.51 8.79
CA CYS A 349 13.67 28.10 8.56
C CYS A 349 15.00 28.03 7.78
N ILE A 350 16.07 27.60 8.46
CA ILE A 350 17.27 27.14 7.79
C ILE A 350 16.89 25.79 7.20
N THR A 351 16.58 25.81 5.90
CA THR A 351 16.53 24.59 5.09
C THR A 351 17.89 23.90 5.18
N ARG A 352 17.89 22.66 5.67
CA ARG A 352 18.88 21.64 5.31
C ARG A 352 18.14 20.42 4.80
#